data_AF-A0A9R1U581-F1
#
_entry.id   AF-A0A9R1U581-F1
#
_cell.length_a   1.000
_cell.length_b   1.000
_cell.length_c   1.000
_cell.angle_alpha   90.00
_cell.angle_beta   90.00
_cell.angle_gamma   90.00
#
_symmetry.space_group_name_H-M   'P 1'
#
loop_
_entity.id
_entity.type
_entity.pdbx_description
1 polymer ?
#
loop_
_entity_poly.entity_id
_entity_poly.type
_entity_poly.pdbx_seq_one_letter_code
_entity_poly.pdbx_strand_id
1 'polypeptide(L)'
;MITKMNVIIFAVLVVWVAGVRSSVLVADNSMSRMIELNAGVPFCSLYTDRGVIQRMILGTDPKKVRQMSSNLVTDLEETCRAAQNTKQTPGGGLIYPGTKWCGPGTLATSYDELGHHAAEDACCREHDHCPIVINPHQCMNGICNSSPFTRSHCDCDAKFRRCLQNLNTEVANTLGALFFNVVQVTCFKERRPCSQWQSCKLLQWGRSPRYIPRVGARRWRCRVLSLLKIVLNVVTDVVQEHQRNTLVKNIYHL
;
A
#
# COMPACT_ATOMS: atom_id res chain seq x y z
N MET A 1 14.42 0.46 38.43
CA MET A 1 14.51 -0.33 37.17
C MET A 1 13.16 -0.87 36.70
N ILE A 2 12.19 -1.10 37.59
CA ILE A 2 10.84 -1.63 37.26
C ILE A 2 9.98 -0.61 36.48
N THR A 3 10.17 0.70 36.71
CA THR A 3 9.43 1.76 36.01
C THR A 3 9.80 1.91 34.53
N LYS A 4 11.08 1.73 34.17
CA LYS A 4 11.53 1.79 32.76
C LYS A 4 11.04 0.61 31.93
N MET A 5 10.93 -0.57 32.54
CA MET A 5 10.43 -1.78 31.88
C MET A 5 8.92 -1.68 31.60
N ASN A 6 8.15 -1.12 32.54
CA ASN A 6 6.71 -0.87 32.33
C ASN A 6 6.45 0.22 31.28
N VAL A 7 7.28 1.25 31.18
CA VAL A 7 7.17 2.28 30.12
C VAL A 7 7.48 1.68 28.74
N ILE A 8 8.46 0.79 28.64
CA ILE A 8 8.77 0.10 27.36
C ILE A 8 7.64 -0.87 26.97
N ILE A 9 7.08 -1.61 27.92
CA ILE A 9 5.94 -2.50 27.67
C ILE A 9 4.71 -1.69 27.25
N PHE A 10 4.44 -0.55 27.91
CA PHE A 10 3.35 0.35 27.53
C PHE A 10 3.59 0.99 26.15
N ALA A 11 4.82 1.39 25.84
CA ALA A 11 5.18 1.92 24.53
C ALA A 11 5.06 0.86 23.42
N VAL A 12 5.47 -0.39 23.68
CA VAL A 12 5.28 -1.51 22.75
C VAL A 12 3.80 -1.83 22.58
N LEU A 13 3.00 -1.81 23.65
CA LEU A 13 1.54 -1.98 23.56
C LEU A 13 0.87 -0.82 22.81
N VAL A 14 1.30 0.42 23.01
CA VAL A 14 0.82 1.59 22.26
C VAL A 14 1.23 1.51 20.78
N VAL A 15 2.42 0.99 20.47
CA VAL A 15 2.87 0.73 19.08
C VAL A 15 2.12 -0.45 18.44
N TRP A 16 1.70 -1.45 19.24
CA TRP A 16 0.82 -2.53 18.77
C TRP A 16 -0.63 -2.07 18.56
N VAL A 17 -1.10 -1.08 19.33
CA VAL A 17 -2.44 -0.49 19.20
C VAL A 17 -2.49 0.60 18.12
N ALA A 18 -1.37 1.28 17.86
CA ALA A 18 -1.18 2.15 16.71
C ALA A 18 -0.99 1.28 15.45
N GLY A 19 -2.08 0.69 14.97
CA GLY A 19 -2.12 0.12 13.63
C GLY A 19 -1.51 1.12 12.67
N VAL A 20 -0.43 0.73 11.99
CA VAL A 20 0.26 1.59 11.03
C VAL A 20 -0.76 1.96 9.95
N ARG A 21 -1.34 3.15 10.04
CA ARG A 21 -2.19 3.71 8.99
C ARG A 21 -1.30 3.91 7.78
N SER A 22 -1.42 2.99 6.84
CA SER A 22 -0.69 3.04 5.60
C SER A 22 -1.52 3.84 4.62
N SER A 23 -1.09 5.08 4.37
CA SER A 23 -1.74 6.00 3.42
C SER A 23 -0.80 6.42 2.30
N VAL A 24 -1.40 6.79 1.15
CA VAL A 24 -0.72 7.35 -0.03
C VAL A 24 -1.26 8.75 -0.25
N LEU A 25 -0.35 9.73 -0.37
CA LEU A 25 -0.69 11.12 -0.65
C LEU A 25 -0.54 11.38 -2.14
N VAL A 26 -1.60 11.87 -2.78
CA VAL A 26 -1.61 12.22 -4.20
C VAL A 26 -1.85 13.71 -4.32
N ALA A 27 -0.90 14.45 -4.88
CA ALA A 27 -1.00 15.89 -5.07
C ALA A 27 -0.99 16.22 -6.56
N ASP A 28 -1.65 17.31 -6.96
CA ASP A 28 -1.48 17.83 -8.31
C ASP A 28 -0.10 18.49 -8.49
N ASN A 29 0.34 18.63 -9.75
CA ASN A 29 1.64 19.24 -10.07
C ASN A 29 1.80 20.67 -9.52
N SER A 30 0.69 21.39 -9.30
CA SER A 30 0.67 22.73 -8.69
C SER A 30 0.63 22.73 -7.16
N MET A 31 0.58 21.56 -6.51
CA MET A 31 0.41 21.39 -5.06
C MET A 31 -0.75 22.21 -4.47
N SER A 32 -1.80 22.43 -5.26
CA SER A 32 -3.02 23.12 -4.87
C SER A 32 -4.07 22.19 -4.27
N ARG A 33 -4.02 20.91 -4.65
CA ARG A 33 -4.98 19.89 -4.19
C ARG A 33 -4.22 18.64 -3.80
N MET A 34 -4.65 18.00 -2.72
CA MET A 34 -4.10 16.74 -2.26
C MET A 34 -5.20 15.79 -1.81
N ILE A 35 -5.03 14.52 -2.14
CA ILE A 35 -5.91 13.43 -1.79
C ILE A 35 -5.09 12.39 -1.01
N GLU A 36 -5.51 12.10 0.22
CA GLU A 36 -4.95 11.00 1.00
C GLU A 36 -5.81 9.75 0.81
N LEU A 37 -5.21 8.67 0.29
CA LEU A 37 -5.83 7.36 0.17
C LEU A 37 -5.42 6.48 1.34
N ASN A 38 -6.38 5.96 2.08
CA ASN A 38 -6.20 5.12 3.27
C ASN A 38 -6.64 3.67 3.01
N ALA A 39 -6.04 2.73 3.74
CA ALA A 39 -6.43 1.31 3.73
C ALA A 39 -7.78 1.04 4.43
N GLY A 40 -8.24 1.96 5.27
CA GLY A 40 -9.44 1.84 6.09
C GLY A 40 -10.30 3.10 6.03
N VAL A 41 -11.49 3.06 6.62
CA VAL A 41 -12.43 4.20 6.65
C VAL A 41 -11.88 5.35 7.52
N PRO A 42 -11.95 6.62 7.07
CA PRO A 42 -12.33 7.06 5.73
C PRO A 42 -11.22 6.74 4.71
N PHE A 43 -11.57 6.06 3.62
CA PHE A 43 -10.58 5.61 2.62
C PHE A 43 -9.98 6.75 1.80
N CYS A 44 -10.63 7.90 1.79
CA CYS A 44 -10.15 9.07 1.09
C CYS A 44 -10.42 10.35 1.89
N SER A 45 -9.41 11.21 1.99
CA SER A 45 -9.51 12.57 2.55
C SER A 45 -9.03 13.58 1.51
N LEU A 46 -9.84 14.61 1.24
CA LEU A 46 -9.51 15.70 0.33
C LEU A 46 -8.98 16.90 1.10
N TYR A 47 -7.89 17.50 0.59
CA TYR A 47 -7.27 18.69 1.14
C TYR A 47 -7.06 19.74 0.05
N THR A 48 -7.50 20.96 0.32
CA THR A 48 -7.37 22.13 -0.57
C THR A 48 -6.60 23.29 0.06
N ASP A 49 -6.37 23.26 1.37
CA ASP A 49 -5.60 24.27 2.09
C ASP A 49 -4.09 24.08 1.85
N ARG A 50 -3.45 25.08 1.23
CA ARG A 50 -2.01 25.03 0.89
C ARG A 50 -1.11 24.86 2.11
N GLY A 51 -1.45 25.48 3.25
CA GLY A 51 -0.68 25.35 4.49
C GLY A 51 -0.78 23.96 5.09
N VAL A 52 -1.94 23.31 5.00
CA VAL A 52 -2.12 21.90 5.40
C VAL A 52 -1.35 20.98 4.45
N ILE A 53 -1.49 21.15 3.14
CA ILE A 53 -0.79 20.37 2.11
C ILE A 53 0.72 20.43 2.32
N GLN A 54 1.28 21.63 2.48
CA GLN A 54 2.72 21.81 2.68
C GLN A 54 3.21 21.13 3.95
N ARG A 55 2.45 21.20 5.05
CA ARG A 55 2.78 20.49 6.30
C ARG A 55 2.75 18.96 6.12
N MET A 56 1.77 18.44 5.38
CA MET A 56 1.70 16.99 5.10
C MET A 56 2.87 16.50 4.25
N ILE A 57 3.28 17.28 3.24
CA ILE A 57 4.46 16.95 2.42
C ILE A 57 5.74 16.94 3.27
N LEU A 58 5.94 17.97 4.09
CA LEU A 58 7.13 18.08 4.93
C LEU A 58 7.18 17.06 6.07
N GLY A 59 6.02 16.60 6.53
CA GLY A 59 5.90 15.62 7.62
C GLY A 59 5.96 14.16 7.18
N THR A 60 5.80 13.86 5.90
CA THR A 60 5.65 12.50 5.35
C THR A 60 6.89 12.05 4.59
N ASP A 61 7.15 10.73 4.57
CA ASP A 61 8.18 10.15 3.71
C ASP A 61 7.90 10.53 2.23
N PRO A 62 8.86 11.14 1.51
CA PRO A 62 8.67 11.53 0.11
C PRO A 62 8.26 10.36 -0.80
N LYS A 63 8.57 9.10 -0.44
CA LYS A 63 8.14 7.92 -1.19
C LYS A 63 6.63 7.66 -1.14
N LYS A 64 5.92 8.26 -0.18
CA LYS A 64 4.46 8.16 -0.04
C LYS A 64 3.71 9.30 -0.75
N VAL A 65 4.41 10.30 -1.26
CA VAL A 65 3.83 11.45 -1.98
C VAL A 65 3.95 11.23 -3.49
N ARG A 66 2.85 11.36 -4.20
CA ARG A 66 2.73 11.17 -5.65
C ARG A 66 2.27 12.47 -6.29
N GLN A 67 3.09 13.05 -7.17
CA GLN A 67 2.68 14.18 -8.00
C GLN A 67 2.05 13.67 -9.30
N MET A 68 0.90 14.22 -9.64
CA MET A 68 0.08 13.78 -10.77
C MET A 68 -0.46 14.97 -11.55
N SER A 69 -0.89 14.70 -12.78
CA SER A 69 -1.55 15.70 -13.62
C SER A 69 -2.86 16.17 -13.00
N SER A 70 -3.19 17.44 -13.22
CA SER A 70 -4.35 18.09 -12.60
C SER A 70 -5.69 17.44 -12.97
N ASN A 71 -5.79 16.83 -14.14
CA ASN A 71 -6.98 16.06 -14.58
C ASN A 71 -7.14 14.77 -13.77
N LEU A 72 -6.07 13.98 -13.60
CA LEU A 72 -6.13 12.74 -12.81
C LEU A 72 -6.49 13.00 -11.34
N VAL A 73 -6.00 14.11 -10.79
CA VAL A 73 -6.37 14.55 -9.43
C VAL A 73 -7.83 14.99 -9.37
N THR A 74 -8.37 15.62 -10.41
CA THR A 74 -9.81 15.92 -10.50
C THR A 74 -10.64 14.63 -10.53
N ASP A 75 -10.28 13.65 -11.36
CA ASP A 75 -10.99 12.36 -11.43
C ASP A 75 -10.98 11.63 -10.07
N LEU A 76 -9.84 11.66 -9.38
CA LEU A 76 -9.67 11.13 -8.03
C LEU A 76 -10.52 11.90 -7.01
N GLU A 77 -10.61 13.22 -7.12
CA GLU A 77 -11.43 14.07 -6.25
C GLU A 77 -12.91 13.74 -6.43
N GLU A 78 -13.38 13.64 -7.67
CA GLU A 78 -14.76 13.26 -7.99
C GLU A 78 -15.09 11.86 -7.46
N THR A 79 -14.19 10.91 -7.68
CA THR A 79 -14.29 9.55 -7.15
C THR A 79 -14.39 9.55 -5.63
N CYS A 80 -13.54 10.32 -4.95
CA CYS A 80 -13.55 10.46 -3.51
C CYS A 80 -14.87 11.05 -2.98
N ARG A 81 -15.39 12.10 -3.62
CA ARG A 81 -16.66 12.74 -3.27
C ARG A 81 -17.84 11.80 -3.49
N ALA A 82 -17.88 11.08 -4.62
CA ALA A 82 -18.90 10.09 -4.92
C ALA A 82 -18.91 8.96 -3.87
N ALA A 83 -17.73 8.51 -3.46
CA ALA A 83 -17.59 7.51 -2.43
C ALA A 83 -18.17 7.99 -1.09
N GLN A 84 -17.87 9.22 -0.64
CA GLN A 84 -18.40 9.77 0.61
C GLN A 84 -19.94 9.80 0.67
N ASN A 85 -20.60 9.98 -0.48
CA ASN A 85 -22.06 10.02 -0.59
C ASN A 85 -22.72 8.64 -0.59
N THR A 86 -21.96 7.59 -0.91
CA THR A 86 -22.46 6.22 -0.94
C THR A 86 -22.20 5.61 0.44
N LYS A 87 -23.21 5.01 1.09
CA LYS A 87 -23.00 4.27 2.36
C LYS A 87 -22.12 3.05 2.06
N GLN A 88 -20.81 3.24 2.14
CA GLN A 88 -19.82 2.21 1.83
C GLN A 88 -19.99 1.02 2.77
N THR A 89 -19.86 -0.18 2.21
CA THR A 89 -19.82 -1.44 2.96
C THR A 89 -18.68 -1.43 3.98
N PRO A 90 -18.93 -1.87 5.23
CA PRO A 90 -17.88 -1.95 6.25
C PRO A 90 -16.72 -2.83 5.77
N GLY A 91 -15.55 -2.22 5.54
CA GLY A 91 -14.30 -2.93 5.20
C GLY A 91 -13.90 -2.97 3.72
N GLY A 92 -14.68 -2.39 2.79
CA GLY A 92 -14.33 -2.29 1.37
C GLY A 92 -13.87 -0.87 1.02
N GLY A 93 -12.74 -0.73 0.31
CA GLY A 93 -12.09 0.56 0.04
C GLY A 93 -12.74 1.41 -1.04
N LEU A 94 -12.00 2.36 -1.60
CA LEU A 94 -12.46 3.21 -2.70
C LEU A 94 -12.68 2.39 -3.98
N ILE A 95 -13.93 2.16 -4.36
CA ILE A 95 -14.33 1.55 -5.64
C ILE A 95 -14.70 2.67 -6.61
N TYR A 96 -14.15 2.59 -7.84
CA TYR A 96 -14.34 3.63 -8.85
C TYR A 96 -15.84 3.78 -9.21
N PRO A 97 -16.39 5.00 -9.28
CA PRO A 97 -17.80 5.23 -9.56
C PRO A 97 -18.24 4.56 -10.86
N GLY A 98 -19.44 3.98 -10.87
CA GLY A 98 -19.94 3.26 -12.04
C GLY A 98 -19.31 1.89 -12.26
N THR A 99 -18.44 1.41 -11.36
CA THR A 99 -17.88 0.05 -11.36
C THR A 99 -18.26 -0.68 -10.06
N LYS A 100 -18.10 -1.99 -10.04
CA LYS A 100 -18.33 -2.83 -8.84
C LYS A 100 -17.08 -3.56 -8.38
N TRP A 101 -16.09 -3.71 -9.26
CA TRP A 101 -14.86 -4.49 -9.05
C TRP A 101 -13.59 -3.63 -9.06
N CYS A 102 -13.63 -2.39 -9.55
CA CYS A 102 -12.42 -1.55 -9.66
C CYS A 102 -12.09 -0.84 -8.34
N GLY A 103 -11.63 -1.59 -7.33
CA GLY A 103 -11.17 -1.07 -6.05
C GLY A 103 -10.92 -2.16 -5.01
N PRO A 104 -10.64 -1.81 -3.74
CA PRO A 104 -10.47 -2.81 -2.70
C PRO A 104 -11.80 -3.49 -2.33
N GLY A 105 -11.91 -4.79 -2.62
CA GLY A 105 -13.16 -5.55 -2.42
C GLY A 105 -14.10 -5.41 -3.60
N THR A 106 -15.38 -5.75 -3.43
CA THR A 106 -16.38 -5.67 -4.50
C THR A 106 -17.74 -5.20 -3.96
N LEU A 107 -18.48 -4.44 -4.76
CA LEU A 107 -19.90 -4.11 -4.54
C LEU A 107 -20.83 -5.11 -5.22
N ALA A 108 -20.30 -6.02 -6.03
CA ALA A 108 -21.09 -7.02 -6.72
C ALA A 108 -21.61 -8.09 -5.75
N THR A 109 -22.88 -8.44 -5.90
CA THR A 109 -23.54 -9.53 -5.18
C THR A 109 -23.36 -10.88 -5.89
N SER A 110 -22.98 -10.86 -7.17
CA SER A 110 -22.68 -12.05 -7.97
C SER A 110 -21.56 -11.78 -8.97
N TYR A 111 -20.92 -12.85 -9.47
CA TYR A 111 -19.79 -12.74 -10.41
C TYR A 111 -20.16 -11.99 -11.71
N ASP A 112 -21.35 -12.21 -12.25
CA ASP A 112 -21.79 -11.62 -13.52
C ASP A 112 -22.27 -10.18 -13.39
N GLU A 113 -22.39 -9.68 -12.15
CA GLU A 113 -22.86 -8.34 -11.89
C GLU A 113 -21.74 -7.33 -12.16
N LEU A 114 -21.96 -6.49 -13.18
CA LEU A 114 -21.08 -5.39 -13.55
C LEU A 114 -21.77 -4.04 -13.30
N GLY A 115 -20.96 -2.99 -13.21
CA GLY A 115 -21.39 -1.61 -13.12
C GLY A 115 -21.76 -1.00 -14.48
N HIS A 116 -21.96 0.33 -14.48
CA HIS A 116 -22.22 1.12 -15.68
C HIS A 116 -21.06 1.05 -16.69
N HIS A 117 -19.82 1.13 -16.21
CA HIS A 117 -18.61 0.96 -17.02
C HIS A 117 -18.27 -0.52 -17.19
N ALA A 118 -19.20 -1.29 -17.78
CA ALA A 118 -19.18 -2.75 -17.74
C ALA A 118 -17.90 -3.36 -18.37
N ALA A 119 -17.36 -2.76 -19.42
CA ALA A 119 -16.16 -3.26 -20.08
C ALA A 119 -14.91 -3.11 -19.20
N GLU A 120 -14.73 -1.93 -18.60
CA GLU A 120 -13.65 -1.64 -17.66
C GLU A 120 -13.79 -2.45 -16.37
N ASP A 121 -15.02 -2.55 -15.87
CA ASP A 121 -15.34 -3.29 -14.66
C ASP A 121 -15.09 -4.79 -14.84
N ALA A 122 -15.32 -5.34 -16.04
CA ALA A 122 -14.94 -6.71 -16.38
C ALA A 122 -13.41 -6.93 -16.35
N CYS A 123 -12.61 -5.94 -16.75
CA CYS A 123 -11.15 -6.01 -16.61
C CYS A 123 -10.74 -6.08 -15.12
N CYS A 124 -11.38 -5.29 -14.26
CA CYS A 124 -11.11 -5.31 -12.82
C CYS A 124 -11.58 -6.62 -12.17
N ARG A 125 -12.77 -7.12 -12.51
CA ARG A 125 -13.28 -8.41 -12.04
C ARG A 125 -12.31 -9.56 -12.34
N GLU A 126 -11.79 -9.60 -13.55
CA GLU A 126 -10.82 -10.61 -13.95
C GLU A 126 -9.50 -10.49 -13.17
N HIS A 127 -9.07 -9.26 -12.86
CA HIS A 127 -7.87 -9.01 -12.05
C HIS A 127 -8.05 -9.42 -10.59
N ASP A 128 -9.20 -9.13 -9.99
CA ASP A 128 -9.56 -9.52 -8.63
C ASP A 128 -9.55 -11.04 -8.42
N HIS A 129 -9.88 -11.80 -9.47
CA HIS A 129 -9.85 -13.27 -9.46
C HIS A 129 -8.47 -13.85 -9.81
N CYS A 130 -7.40 -13.07 -9.64
CA CYS A 130 -6.04 -13.58 -9.78
C CYS A 130 -5.80 -14.76 -8.81
N PRO A 131 -5.32 -15.93 -9.30
CA PRO A 131 -5.21 -17.13 -8.48
C PRO A 131 -4.14 -17.05 -7.38
N ILE A 132 -3.19 -16.12 -7.51
CA ILE A 132 -2.07 -15.97 -6.59
C ILE A 132 -1.93 -14.49 -6.21
N VAL A 133 -2.24 -14.19 -4.95
CA VAL A 133 -2.17 -12.84 -4.37
C VAL A 133 -1.50 -12.87 -3.00
N ILE A 134 -0.99 -11.72 -2.56
CA ILE A 134 -0.51 -11.48 -1.20
C ILE A 134 -1.32 -10.31 -0.65
N ASN A 135 -2.22 -10.58 0.30
CA ASN A 135 -3.06 -9.56 0.92
C ASN A 135 -2.23 -8.52 1.68
N PRO A 136 -2.81 -7.36 2.02
CA PRO A 136 -2.13 -6.34 2.82
C PRO A 136 -1.54 -6.93 4.11
N HIS A 137 -0.30 -6.55 4.41
CA HIS A 137 0.44 -6.97 5.61
C HIS A 137 0.67 -8.49 5.75
N GLN A 138 0.45 -9.28 4.69
CA GLN A 138 0.73 -10.73 4.67
C GLN A 138 2.05 -11.06 3.98
N CYS A 139 2.58 -12.25 4.25
CA CYS A 139 3.79 -12.78 3.61
C CYS A 139 3.53 -14.15 3.00
N MET A 140 4.11 -14.40 1.84
CA MET A 140 4.06 -15.69 1.14
C MET A 140 5.43 -15.98 0.52
N ASN A 141 5.93 -17.20 0.73
CA ASN A 141 7.18 -17.70 0.12
C ASN A 141 8.39 -16.76 0.30
N GLY A 142 8.51 -16.11 1.46
CA GLY A 142 9.61 -15.19 1.78
C GLY A 142 9.47 -13.78 1.21
N ILE A 143 8.35 -13.45 0.56
CA ILE A 143 7.99 -12.10 0.10
C ILE A 143 6.88 -11.58 1.01
N CYS A 144 7.03 -10.35 1.51
CA CYS A 144 6.01 -9.70 2.33
C CYS A 144 5.40 -8.51 1.60
N ASN A 145 4.09 -8.36 1.74
CA ASN A 145 3.36 -7.19 1.28
C ASN A 145 3.24 -6.17 2.43
N SER A 146 4.11 -5.16 2.45
CA SER A 146 3.99 -4.04 3.39
C SER A 146 3.02 -2.94 2.92
N SER A 147 2.46 -3.08 1.71
CA SER A 147 1.49 -2.14 1.15
C SER A 147 0.11 -2.34 1.78
N PRO A 148 -0.71 -1.28 1.88
CA PRO A 148 -2.12 -1.39 2.24
C PRO A 148 -2.98 -2.03 1.15
N PHE A 149 -2.44 -2.25 -0.04
CA PHE A 149 -3.15 -2.83 -1.18
C PHE A 149 -2.70 -4.26 -1.45
N THR A 150 -3.62 -5.11 -1.91
CA THR A 150 -3.33 -6.48 -2.34
C THR A 150 -2.29 -6.47 -3.47
N ARG A 151 -1.26 -7.32 -3.37
CA ARG A 151 -0.28 -7.52 -4.42
C ARG A 151 -0.63 -8.77 -5.21
N SER A 152 -0.68 -8.67 -6.54
CA SER A 152 -1.02 -9.78 -7.44
C SER A 152 0.19 -10.31 -8.20
N HIS A 153 0.03 -11.49 -8.83
CA HIS A 153 1.06 -12.03 -9.72
C HIS A 153 1.25 -11.11 -10.95
N CYS A 154 2.50 -10.97 -11.43
CA CYS A 154 2.82 -10.07 -12.54
C CYS A 154 2.07 -10.39 -13.84
N ASP A 155 1.66 -11.65 -14.05
CA ASP A 155 0.88 -12.03 -15.24
C ASP A 155 -0.55 -11.49 -15.17
N CYS A 156 -1.14 -11.44 -13.97
CA CYS A 156 -2.46 -10.83 -13.75
C CYS A 156 -2.39 -9.33 -14.01
N ASP A 157 -1.41 -8.63 -13.47
CA ASP A 157 -1.21 -7.20 -13.70
C ASP A 157 -0.95 -6.89 -15.19
N ALA A 158 -0.19 -7.74 -15.89
CA ALA A 158 0.07 -7.59 -17.32
C ALA A 158 -1.18 -7.87 -18.18
N LYS A 159 -2.03 -8.82 -17.78
CA LYS A 159 -3.33 -9.05 -18.43
C LYS A 159 -4.27 -7.87 -18.20
N PHE A 160 -4.33 -7.38 -16.96
CA PHE A 160 -5.15 -6.22 -16.58
C PHE A 160 -4.75 -4.97 -17.37
N ARG A 161 -3.44 -4.67 -17.42
CA ARG A 161 -2.92 -3.56 -18.23
C ARG A 161 -3.34 -3.65 -19.70
N ARG A 162 -3.18 -4.83 -20.31
CA ARG A 162 -3.58 -5.05 -21.71
C ARG A 162 -5.08 -4.90 -21.90
N CYS A 163 -5.89 -5.39 -20.95
CA CYS A 163 -7.35 -5.26 -21.00
C CYS A 163 -7.75 -3.78 -21.07
N LEU A 164 -7.27 -2.96 -20.14
CA LEU A 164 -7.55 -1.51 -20.12
C LEU A 164 -7.02 -0.80 -21.37
N GLN A 165 -5.80 -1.11 -21.80
CA GLN A 165 -5.19 -0.51 -23.00
C GLN A 165 -5.98 -0.85 -24.28
N ASN A 166 -6.56 -2.05 -24.37
CA ASN A 166 -7.36 -2.45 -25.52
C ASN A 166 -8.72 -1.75 -25.58
N LEU A 167 -9.30 -1.41 -24.41
CA LEU A 167 -10.54 -0.63 -24.36
C LEU A 167 -10.31 0.82 -24.82
N ASN A 168 -9.17 1.41 -24.43
CA ASN A 168 -8.74 2.75 -24.84
C ASN A 168 -9.81 3.85 -24.63
N THR A 169 -10.65 3.70 -23.60
CA THR A 169 -11.62 4.71 -23.17
C THR A 169 -10.98 5.66 -22.16
N GLU A 170 -11.59 6.82 -21.92
CA GLU A 170 -11.16 7.75 -20.88
C GLU A 170 -11.13 7.07 -19.50
N VAL A 171 -12.19 6.34 -19.17
CA VAL A 171 -12.31 5.58 -17.91
C VAL A 171 -11.21 4.51 -17.79
N ALA A 172 -10.95 3.74 -18.85
CA ALA A 172 -9.89 2.74 -18.84
C ALA A 172 -8.50 3.36 -18.65
N ASN A 173 -8.26 4.52 -19.28
CA ASN A 173 -7.01 5.27 -19.12
C ASN A 173 -6.85 5.80 -17.69
N THR A 174 -7.91 6.34 -17.09
CA THR A 174 -7.90 6.80 -15.69
C THR A 174 -7.68 5.64 -14.72
N LEU A 175 -8.38 4.50 -14.89
CA LEU A 175 -8.16 3.30 -14.09
C LEU A 175 -6.71 2.77 -14.20
N GLY A 176 -6.17 2.77 -15.42
CA GLY A 176 -4.78 2.39 -15.67
C GLY A 176 -3.80 3.32 -14.97
N ALA A 177 -4.00 4.63 -15.05
CA ALA A 177 -3.16 5.61 -14.36
C ALA A 177 -3.26 5.47 -12.83
N LEU A 178 -4.47 5.28 -12.30
CA LEU A 178 -4.70 5.06 -10.88
C LEU A 178 -3.94 3.84 -10.38
N PHE A 179 -4.10 2.68 -11.03
CA PHE A 179 -3.46 1.45 -10.57
C PHE A 179 -1.93 1.47 -10.76
N PHE A 180 -1.46 1.81 -11.96
CA PHE A 180 -0.05 1.64 -12.33
C PHE A 180 0.84 2.84 -12.00
N ASN A 181 0.29 4.06 -11.92
CA ASN A 181 1.07 5.27 -11.69
C ASN A 181 0.86 5.85 -10.29
N VAL A 182 -0.36 5.81 -9.76
CA VAL A 182 -0.70 6.38 -8.44
C VAL A 182 -0.46 5.37 -7.32
N VAL A 183 -1.17 4.25 -7.34
CA VAL A 183 -1.08 3.24 -6.29
C VAL A 183 0.26 2.49 -6.38
N GLN A 184 0.75 2.23 -7.60
CA GLN A 184 2.02 1.56 -7.88
C GLN A 184 2.20 0.25 -7.12
N VAL A 185 1.15 -0.58 -7.10
CA VAL A 185 1.26 -1.92 -6.52
C VAL A 185 2.34 -2.69 -7.29
N THR A 186 3.38 -3.13 -6.56
CA THR A 186 4.44 -3.92 -7.17
C THR A 186 3.99 -5.37 -7.28
N CYS A 187 3.89 -5.91 -8.49
CA CYS A 187 3.59 -7.34 -8.67
C CYS A 187 4.72 -8.26 -8.16
N PHE A 188 4.46 -9.55 -8.08
CA PHE A 188 5.48 -10.57 -7.83
C PHE A 188 5.41 -11.68 -8.88
N LYS A 189 6.55 -12.32 -9.13
CA LYS A 189 6.66 -13.52 -9.97
C LYS A 189 7.89 -14.32 -9.59
N GLU A 190 7.83 -15.64 -9.78
CA GLU A 190 9.01 -16.46 -9.70
C GLU A 190 9.97 -16.11 -10.85
N ARG A 191 11.27 -15.97 -10.55
CA ARG A 191 12.32 -15.91 -11.57
C ARG A 191 13.12 -17.20 -11.58
N ARG A 192 13.24 -17.82 -12.75
CA ARG A 192 14.18 -18.91 -13.01
C ARG A 192 15.12 -18.53 -14.17
N PRO A 193 16.44 -18.75 -14.05
CA PRO A 193 17.14 -19.16 -12.83
C PRO A 193 17.04 -18.08 -11.73
N CYS A 194 17.15 -18.49 -10.46
CA CYS A 194 17.16 -17.54 -9.35
C CYS A 194 18.33 -16.55 -9.55
N SER A 195 18.09 -15.26 -9.32
CA SER A 195 19.19 -14.28 -9.32
C SER A 195 20.25 -14.66 -8.27
N GLN A 196 21.50 -14.24 -8.46
CA GLN A 196 22.60 -14.54 -7.52
C GLN A 196 22.28 -14.12 -6.07
N TRP A 197 21.43 -13.09 -5.91
CA TRP A 197 20.94 -12.57 -4.63
C TRP A 197 19.81 -13.41 -4.01
N GLN A 198 19.08 -14.18 -4.83
CA GLN A 198 18.06 -15.14 -4.39
C GLN A 198 18.61 -16.57 -4.29
N SER A 199 19.72 -16.86 -4.95
CA SER A 199 20.44 -18.13 -4.83
C SER A 199 21.20 -18.15 -3.51
N CYS A 200 20.51 -18.49 -2.42
CA CYS A 200 21.20 -18.82 -1.19
C CYS A 200 22.03 -20.10 -1.43
N LYS A 201 23.36 -19.98 -1.51
CA LYS A 201 24.33 -21.10 -1.68
C LYS A 201 24.26 -22.19 -0.58
N LEU A 202 23.37 -22.04 0.42
CA LEU A 202 23.21 -22.96 1.55
C LEU A 202 22.01 -23.92 1.41
N LEU A 203 21.20 -23.84 0.34
CA LEU A 203 20.06 -24.73 0.11
C LEU A 203 20.17 -25.36 -1.29
N GLN A 204 20.23 -26.70 -1.33
CA GLN A 204 20.28 -27.48 -2.56
C GLN A 204 18.87 -28.02 -2.87
N TRP A 205 18.49 -28.03 -4.15
CA TRP A 205 17.21 -28.55 -4.62
C TRP A 205 17.08 -30.05 -4.36
N GLY A 206 16.19 -30.44 -3.44
CA GLY A 206 15.57 -31.77 -3.46
C GLY A 206 14.33 -31.72 -4.35
N ARG A 207 14.07 -32.77 -5.12
CA ARG A 207 12.94 -32.85 -6.06
C ARG A 207 11.60 -32.59 -5.33
N SER A 208 10.81 -31.61 -5.80
CA SER A 208 9.39 -31.32 -5.42
C SER A 208 9.13 -30.54 -4.10
N PRO A 209 7.96 -29.88 -3.92
CA PRO A 209 7.86 -28.43 -3.65
C PRO A 209 7.66 -28.11 -2.16
N ARG A 210 8.44 -28.72 -1.26
CA ARG A 210 8.45 -28.34 0.16
C ARG A 210 9.83 -27.94 0.62
N TYR A 211 9.95 -26.72 1.12
CA TYR A 211 11.15 -26.23 1.79
C TYR A 211 11.33 -26.96 3.13
N ILE A 212 12.36 -27.81 3.24
CA ILE A 212 12.80 -28.37 4.52
C ILE A 212 14.09 -27.66 4.95
N PRO A 213 14.16 -27.03 6.14
CA PRO A 213 15.39 -26.42 6.62
C PRO A 213 16.41 -27.51 7.01
N ARG A 214 17.65 -27.44 6.50
CA ARG A 214 18.75 -28.22 7.11
C ARG A 214 19.09 -27.61 8.47
N VAL A 215 18.97 -28.42 9.51
CA VAL A 215 19.47 -28.11 10.86
C VAL A 215 20.99 -27.98 10.76
N GLY A 216 21.51 -26.75 10.95
CA GLY A 216 22.92 -26.46 10.77
C GLY A 216 23.30 -25.04 11.20
N ALA A 217 23.35 -24.82 12.52
CA ALA A 217 24.21 -23.90 13.27
C ALA A 217 24.64 -22.53 12.64
N ARG A 218 23.80 -21.78 11.92
CA ARG A 218 24.01 -20.33 11.67
C ARG A 218 22.72 -19.50 11.74
N ARG A 219 21.78 -19.87 12.61
CA ARG A 219 20.51 -19.16 12.83
C ARG A 219 20.65 -17.85 13.62
N TRP A 220 21.71 -17.69 14.42
CA TRP A 220 21.83 -16.56 15.34
C TRP A 220 22.33 -15.26 14.67
N ARG A 221 23.31 -15.31 13.76
CA ARG A 221 23.91 -14.08 13.21
C ARG A 221 22.96 -13.30 12.27
N CYS A 222 22.15 -13.96 11.44
CA CYS A 222 21.20 -13.25 10.56
C CYS A 222 19.98 -12.71 11.33
N ARG A 223 19.50 -13.41 12.37
CA ARG A 223 18.41 -12.90 13.22
C ARG A 223 18.87 -11.70 14.05
N VAL A 224 20.07 -11.74 14.62
CA VAL A 224 20.60 -10.62 15.42
C VAL A 224 20.87 -9.40 14.53
N LEU A 225 21.45 -9.55 13.34
CA LEU A 225 21.68 -8.42 12.43
C LEU A 225 20.39 -7.85 11.83
N SER A 226 19.38 -8.68 11.57
CA SER A 226 18.06 -8.22 11.14
C SER A 226 17.32 -7.50 12.27
N LEU A 227 17.37 -8.03 13.50
CA LEU A 227 16.80 -7.37 14.67
C LEU A 227 17.56 -6.09 15.01
N LEU A 228 18.89 -6.06 14.89
CA LEU A 228 19.68 -4.84 15.11
C LEU A 228 19.35 -3.77 14.08
N LYS A 229 19.16 -4.12 12.80
CA LYS A 229 18.72 -3.16 11.77
C LYS A 229 17.30 -2.65 12.00
N ILE A 230 16.38 -3.53 12.43
CA ILE A 230 15.01 -3.13 12.78
C ILE A 230 15.06 -2.20 14.00
N VAL A 231 15.84 -2.55 15.03
CA VAL A 231 16.01 -1.72 16.23
C VAL A 231 16.72 -0.41 15.88
N LEU A 232 17.73 -0.40 15.01
CA LEU A 232 18.41 0.82 14.58
C LEU A 232 17.46 1.75 13.82
N ASN A 233 16.67 1.20 12.88
CA ASN A 233 15.70 1.95 12.10
C ASN A 233 14.58 2.50 12.99
N VAL A 234 14.07 1.70 13.93
CA VAL A 234 13.07 2.12 14.92
C VAL A 234 13.65 3.19 15.85
N VAL A 235 14.92 3.08 16.25
CA VAL A 235 15.59 4.09 17.08
C VAL A 235 15.80 5.38 16.30
N THR A 236 16.20 5.34 15.02
CA THR A 236 16.31 6.55 14.18
C THR A 236 14.96 7.21 13.95
N ASP A 237 13.89 6.43 13.74
CA ASP A 237 12.54 6.95 13.54
C ASP A 237 11.98 7.57 14.85
N VAL A 238 12.22 6.94 16.01
CA VAL A 238 11.86 7.48 17.32
C VAL A 238 12.68 8.74 17.67
N VAL A 239 13.96 8.79 17.30
CA VAL A 239 14.80 9.97 17.47
C VAL A 239 14.31 11.13 16.59
N GLN A 240 13.91 10.86 15.34
CA GLN A 240 13.30 11.86 14.45
C GLN A 240 11.93 12.33 14.96
N GLU A 241 11.09 11.44 15.50
CA GLU A 241 9.81 11.77 16.15
C GLU A 241 10.02 12.65 17.40
N HIS A 242 11.02 12.33 18.22
CA HIS A 242 11.33 13.10 19.43
C HIS A 242 11.90 14.49 19.08
N GLN A 243 12.78 14.59 18.08
CA GLN A 243 13.27 15.89 17.60
C GLN A 243 12.15 16.77 17.03
N ARG A 244 11.17 16.19 16.32
CA ARG A 244 9.95 16.90 15.87
C ARG A 244 9.14 17.45 17.04
N ASN A 245 8.89 16.65 18.08
CA ASN A 245 8.10 17.08 19.24
C ASN A 245 8.82 18.09 20.14
N THR A 246 10.15 18.07 20.20
CA THR A 246 10.94 19.08 20.94
C THR A 246 11.05 20.41 20.18
N LEU A 247 11.17 20.38 18.84
CA LEU A 247 11.12 21.59 18.00
C LEU A 247 9.74 22.26 18.05
N VAL A 248 8.66 21.47 18.03
CA VAL A 248 7.29 22.00 18.16
C VAL A 248 7.05 22.63 19.53
N LYS A 249 7.58 22.06 20.62
CA LYS A 249 7.44 22.63 21.97
C LYS A 249 8.24 23.93 22.19
N ASN A 250 9.37 24.11 21.52
CA ASN A 250 10.17 25.35 21.62
C ASN A 250 9.61 26.52 20.78
N ILE A 251 8.67 26.27 19.87
CA ILE A 251 7.98 27.32 19.09
C ILE A 251 6.81 27.92 19.87
N TYR A 252 6.23 27.20 20.84
CA TYR A 252 5.11 27.70 21.67
C TYR A 252 5.54 28.40 22.97
N HIS A 253 6.84 28.68 23.14
CA HIS A 253 7.40 29.39 24.30
C HIS A 253 8.32 30.58 23.92
N LEU A 254 8.18 31.11 22.70
CA LEU A 254 8.71 32.41 22.29
C LEU A 254 7.56 33.30 21.83
#